data_AF-A0A7X8EFM3-F1
#
_entry.id   AF-A0A7X8EFM3-F1
#
_cell.length_a   1.000
_cell.length_b   1.000
_cell.length_c   1.000
_cell.angle_alpha   90.00
_cell.angle_beta   90.00
_cell.angle_gamma   90.00
#
_symmetry.space_group_name_H-M   'P 1'
#
loop_
_entity.id
_entity.type
_entity.pdbx_description
1 polymer ?
#
loop_
_entity_poly.entity_id
_entity_poly.type
_entity_poly.pdbx_seq_one_letter_code
_entity_poly.pdbx_strand_id
1 'polypeptide(L)'
;MSACSKEDRELEAFNLLETVTDIEGNQYRIIKIYNQTWFAENLKTTTFNDGTPINDGADSVVWSSTDSALYCWYSNNPRQYKDVYGALYNWHAVKSEKLCPKGWKVPDEENWQWLVDSLKGENVAGGKMKHSGNLYWTATNTGATNSSGFRALPGGYRNIASKYKNLKDYGFWWSASNQGDSSAWYHCLYYYSAKIYKNHTKHNMGFSVRCVKVD
;
A
#
# COMPACT_ATOMS: atom_id res chain seq x y z
N MET A 1 -15.79 -5.02 35.08
CA MET A 1 -14.99 -5.68 34.02
C MET A 1 -15.40 -5.04 32.70
N SER A 2 -14.57 -4.17 32.12
CA SER A 2 -14.86 -3.57 30.82
C SER A 2 -14.72 -4.67 29.76
N ALA A 3 -15.78 -4.93 28.99
CA ALA A 3 -15.69 -5.85 27.87
C ALA A 3 -14.79 -5.23 26.80
N CYS A 4 -13.67 -5.88 26.48
CA CYS A 4 -12.79 -5.52 25.37
C CYS A 4 -13.63 -5.39 24.09
N SER A 5 -13.50 -4.29 23.34
CA SER A 5 -14.31 -4.08 22.14
C SER A 5 -13.91 -5.08 21.04
N LYS A 6 -14.75 -5.23 20.01
CA LYS A 6 -14.37 -6.06 18.85
C LYS A 6 -13.11 -5.50 18.17
N GLU A 7 -12.98 -4.18 18.13
CA GLU A 7 -11.86 -3.47 17.52
C GLU A 7 -10.57 -3.66 18.31
N ASP A 8 -10.64 -3.65 19.64
CA ASP A 8 -9.50 -3.94 20.52
C ASP A 8 -8.98 -5.37 20.31
N ARG A 9 -9.89 -6.37 20.22
CA ARG A 9 -9.51 -7.75 19.91
C ARG A 9 -8.87 -7.91 18.53
N GLU A 10 -9.41 -7.23 17.51
CA GLU A 10 -8.83 -7.23 16.16
C GLU A 10 -7.44 -6.60 16.16
N LEU A 11 -7.22 -5.55 16.94
CA LEU A 11 -5.93 -4.90 17.09
C LEU A 11 -4.92 -5.77 17.87
N GLU A 12 -5.34 -6.42 18.95
CA GLU A 12 -4.52 -7.37 19.71
C GLU A 12 -4.07 -8.53 18.81
N ALA A 13 -4.99 -9.18 18.10
CA ALA A 13 -4.67 -10.26 17.17
C ALA A 13 -3.70 -9.79 16.07
N PHE A 14 -3.89 -8.57 15.56
CA PHE A 14 -3.02 -7.97 14.56
C PHE A 14 -1.59 -7.76 15.08
N ASN A 15 -1.43 -7.38 16.35
CA ASN A 15 -0.12 -7.16 16.97
C ASN A 15 0.65 -8.46 17.29
N LEU A 16 -0.01 -9.62 17.21
CA LEU A 16 0.61 -10.94 17.42
C LEU A 16 1.09 -11.60 16.11
N LEU A 17 0.85 -10.97 14.96
CA LEU A 17 1.31 -11.49 13.68
C LEU A 17 2.83 -11.48 13.60
N GLU A 18 3.37 -12.47 12.88
CA GLU A 18 4.79 -12.47 12.50
C GLU A 18 5.14 -11.18 11.75
N THR A 19 6.39 -10.75 11.90
CA THR A 19 6.91 -9.55 11.24
C THR A 19 8.13 -9.84 10.39
N VAL A 20 8.32 -8.99 9.38
CA VAL A 20 9.55 -8.85 8.63
C VAL A 20 10.12 -7.47 8.86
N THR A 21 11.44 -7.36 8.88
CA THR A 21 12.16 -6.10 9.11
C THR A 21 12.88 -5.66 7.84
N ASP A 22 12.79 -4.38 7.48
CA ASP A 22 13.58 -3.81 6.39
C ASP A 22 14.98 -3.38 6.85
N ILE A 23 15.76 -2.81 5.94
CA ILE A 23 17.15 -2.39 6.21
C ILE A 23 17.26 -1.26 7.25
N GLU A 24 16.18 -0.53 7.48
CA GLU A 24 16.12 0.60 8.43
C GLU A 24 15.57 0.18 9.80
N GLY A 25 15.23 -1.10 9.98
CA GLY A 25 14.63 -1.60 11.21
C GLY A 25 13.10 -1.39 11.28
N ASN A 26 12.45 -0.93 10.20
CA ASN A 26 10.99 -0.87 10.21
C ASN A 26 10.43 -2.29 10.17
N GLN A 27 9.51 -2.60 11.08
CA GLN A 27 8.84 -3.89 11.13
C GLN A 27 7.48 -3.81 10.46
N TYR A 28 7.14 -4.85 9.70
CA TYR A 28 5.88 -5.01 8.99
C TYR A 28 5.28 -6.36 9.31
N ARG A 29 4.03 -6.36 9.75
CA ARG A 29 3.27 -7.60 9.95
C ARG A 29 3.01 -8.30 8.63
N ILE A 30 3.06 -9.62 8.64
CA ILE A 30 2.80 -10.45 7.46
C ILE A 30 1.55 -11.28 7.67
N ILE A 31 0.79 -11.47 6.59
CA ILE A 31 -0.40 -12.31 6.59
C ILE A 31 -0.33 -13.30 5.44
N LYS A 32 -0.89 -14.50 5.64
CA LYS A 32 -1.06 -15.50 4.59
C LYS A 32 -2.48 -15.43 4.07
N ILE A 33 -2.65 -15.01 2.82
CA ILE A 33 -3.93 -15.07 2.10
C ILE A 33 -3.79 -16.24 1.13
N TYR A 34 -4.49 -17.33 1.43
CA TYR A 34 -4.33 -18.66 0.83
C TYR A 34 -2.86 -19.02 0.52
N ASN A 35 -2.41 -18.95 -0.74
CA ASN A 35 -1.05 -19.34 -1.13
C ASN A 35 -0.03 -18.21 -1.12
N GLN A 36 -0.44 -16.94 -1.03
CA GLN A 36 0.50 -15.83 -1.01
C GLN A 36 0.66 -15.24 0.38
N THR A 37 1.89 -14.85 0.72
CA THR A 37 2.19 -14.12 1.96
C THR A 37 2.44 -12.67 1.63
N TRP A 38 1.70 -11.76 2.26
CA TRP A 38 1.75 -10.32 1.99
C TRP A 38 2.06 -9.52 3.24
N PHE A 39 2.56 -8.31 3.04
CA PHE A 39 2.56 -7.30 4.08
C PHE A 39 1.12 -6.89 4.42
N ALA A 40 0.82 -6.82 5.70
CA ALA A 40 -0.42 -6.27 6.24
C ALA A 40 -0.39 -4.74 6.41
N GLU A 41 0.78 -4.13 6.16
CA GLU A 41 1.04 -2.70 6.24
C GLU A 41 1.66 -2.18 4.95
N ASN A 42 1.48 -0.89 4.67
CA ASN A 42 2.18 -0.25 3.56
C ASN A 42 3.66 -0.04 3.92
N LEU A 43 4.54 -0.19 2.94
CA LEU A 43 5.97 0.00 3.09
C LEU A 43 6.30 1.45 3.50
N LYS A 44 7.25 1.63 4.41
CA LYS A 44 7.68 2.94 4.94
C LYS A 44 9.21 3.11 4.95
N THR A 45 9.92 2.34 4.13
CA THR A 45 11.38 2.48 3.98
C THR A 45 11.74 3.75 3.22
N THR A 46 12.87 4.35 3.56
CA THR A 46 13.49 5.44 2.80
C THR A 46 14.80 5.01 2.13
N THR A 47 15.11 3.70 2.22
CA THR A 47 16.34 3.08 1.73
C THR A 47 16.01 1.78 1.02
N PHE A 48 16.64 1.56 -0.14
CA PHE A 48 16.55 0.30 -0.87
C PHE A 48 17.23 -0.84 -0.10
N ASN A 49 16.88 -2.08 -0.43
CA ASN A 49 17.40 -3.28 0.24
C ASN A 49 18.91 -3.55 0.03
N ASP A 50 19.59 -2.72 -0.77
CA ASP A 50 21.04 -2.70 -0.97
C ASP A 50 21.74 -1.54 -0.21
N GLY A 51 21.00 -0.75 0.57
CA GLY A 51 21.52 0.39 1.33
C GLY A 51 21.51 1.71 0.58
N THR A 52 21.10 1.74 -0.69
CA THR A 52 21.00 2.98 -1.47
C THR A 52 19.83 3.84 -0.96
N PRO A 53 20.06 5.10 -0.56
CA PRO A 53 18.97 6.00 -0.15
C PRO A 53 18.01 6.28 -1.31
N ILE A 54 16.72 6.40 -1.00
CA ILE A 54 15.70 6.90 -1.91
C ILE A 54 15.60 8.41 -1.67
N ASN A 55 15.55 9.21 -2.73
CA ASN A 55 15.47 10.66 -2.58
C ASN A 55 14.10 11.08 -2.02
N ASP A 56 14.10 12.01 -1.07
CA ASP A 56 12.87 12.64 -0.58
C ASP A 56 12.27 13.52 -1.69
N GLY A 57 11.04 13.20 -2.05
CA GLY A 57 10.27 13.83 -3.09
C GLY A 57 9.37 14.96 -2.59
N ALA A 58 9.68 15.62 -1.46
CA ALA A 58 8.88 16.74 -0.95
C ALA A 58 8.69 17.86 -1.99
N ASP A 59 9.74 18.20 -2.75
CA ASP A 59 9.72 19.21 -3.81
C ASP A 59 8.88 18.74 -5.01
N SER A 60 7.98 19.61 -5.48
CA SER A 60 7.03 19.25 -6.54
C SER A 60 7.60 19.37 -7.95
N VAL A 61 8.57 20.26 -8.15
CA VAL A 61 9.27 20.41 -9.43
C VAL A 61 10.12 19.17 -9.67
N VAL A 62 10.89 18.76 -8.65
CA VAL A 62 11.69 17.52 -8.69
C VAL A 62 10.80 16.30 -8.94
N TRP A 63 9.70 16.18 -8.18
CA TRP A 63 8.77 15.05 -8.33
C TRP A 63 8.20 14.90 -9.74
N SER A 64 7.80 16.03 -10.35
CA SER A 64 7.10 16.04 -11.63
C SER A 64 7.96 15.69 -12.85
N SER A 65 9.28 15.85 -12.73
CA SER A 65 10.20 15.86 -13.88
C SER A 65 11.31 14.81 -13.81
N THR A 66 11.41 14.07 -12.71
CA THR A 66 12.51 13.11 -12.51
C THR A 66 12.17 11.72 -13.03
N ASP A 67 13.19 11.02 -13.53
CA ASP A 67 13.19 9.56 -13.75
C ASP A 67 13.84 8.78 -12.61
N SER A 68 14.22 9.48 -11.53
CA SER A 68 14.83 8.88 -10.33
C SER A 68 13.78 8.37 -9.36
N ALA A 69 14.17 7.40 -8.55
CA ALA A 69 13.34 6.90 -7.46
C ALA A 69 13.10 7.99 -6.41
N LEU A 70 11.84 8.19 -6.07
CA LEU A 70 11.39 9.10 -5.01
C LEU A 70 10.42 8.41 -4.06
N TYR A 71 10.43 8.88 -2.83
CA TYR A 71 9.37 8.63 -1.85
C TYR A 71 8.89 9.94 -1.24
N CYS A 72 7.71 9.95 -0.64
CA CYS A 72 7.27 11.04 0.21
C CYS A 72 6.28 10.53 1.27
N TRP A 73 6.07 11.32 2.30
CA TRP A 73 4.98 11.14 3.25
C TRP A 73 3.78 11.94 2.79
N TYR A 74 2.56 11.44 3.02
CA TYR A 74 1.36 12.23 2.72
C TYR A 74 1.46 13.62 3.37
N SER A 75 1.16 14.68 2.61
CA SER A 75 1.30 16.08 3.06
C SER A 75 2.69 16.47 3.58
N ASN A 76 3.76 15.76 3.19
CA ASN A 76 5.12 15.93 3.70
C ASN A 76 5.22 15.83 5.24
N ASN A 77 4.34 15.05 5.89
CA ASN A 77 4.26 14.99 7.35
C ASN A 77 4.49 13.55 7.87
N PRO A 78 5.75 13.13 8.07
CA PRO A 78 6.05 11.79 8.59
C PRO A 78 5.46 11.56 9.98
N ARG A 79 5.46 12.57 10.85
CA ARG A 79 4.96 12.46 12.24
C ARG A 79 3.50 11.98 12.30
N GLN A 80 2.69 12.40 11.33
CA GLN A 80 1.27 12.06 11.29
C GLN A 80 0.98 10.80 10.45
N TYR A 81 1.73 10.59 9.36
CA TYR A 81 1.32 9.63 8.33
C TYR A 81 2.24 8.42 8.16
N LYS A 82 3.51 8.46 8.60
CA LYS A 82 4.48 7.37 8.39
C LYS A 82 3.98 6.05 8.94
N ASP A 83 3.60 6.01 10.22
CA ASP A 83 3.24 4.75 10.89
C ASP A 83 1.80 4.31 10.61
N VAL A 84 0.96 5.19 10.08
CA VAL A 84 -0.44 4.87 9.79
C VAL A 84 -0.62 4.42 8.34
N TYR A 85 -0.06 5.16 7.38
CA TYR A 85 -0.34 4.95 5.94
C TYR A 85 0.89 4.52 5.14
N GLY A 86 2.09 4.54 5.72
CA GLY A 86 3.34 4.29 5.01
C GLY A 86 3.73 5.44 4.09
N ALA A 87 4.72 5.18 3.24
CA ALA A 87 5.21 6.15 2.26
C ALA A 87 4.46 5.99 0.92
N LEU A 88 4.49 7.08 0.14
CA LEU A 88 4.06 7.11 -1.25
C LEU A 88 5.30 7.15 -2.14
N TYR A 89 5.43 6.16 -3.02
CA TYR A 89 6.58 6.02 -3.92
C TYR A 89 6.18 6.35 -5.34
N ASN A 90 7.09 6.92 -6.11
CA ASN A 90 6.93 6.93 -7.56
C ASN A 90 7.23 5.54 -8.15
N TRP A 91 6.81 5.31 -9.39
CA TRP A 91 7.03 4.01 -10.02
C TRP A 91 8.51 3.76 -10.35
N HIS A 92 9.33 4.81 -10.45
CA HIS A 92 10.79 4.66 -10.58
C HIS A 92 11.43 3.97 -9.37
N ALA A 93 10.88 4.18 -8.16
CA ALA A 93 11.29 3.40 -6.99
C ALA A 93 10.80 1.94 -7.08
N VAL A 94 9.59 1.71 -7.60
CA VAL A 94 9.01 0.37 -7.76
C VAL A 94 9.82 -0.48 -8.75
N LYS A 95 10.14 0.07 -9.94
CA LYS A 95 10.89 -0.65 -11.00
C LYS A 95 12.34 -0.96 -10.63
N SER A 96 12.84 -0.48 -9.49
CA SER A 96 14.19 -0.79 -9.01
C SER A 96 14.36 -2.25 -8.61
N GLU A 97 13.25 -2.95 -8.33
CA GLU A 97 13.22 -4.31 -7.75
C GLU A 97 13.88 -4.43 -6.36
N LYS A 98 14.33 -3.32 -5.80
CA LYS A 98 15.06 -3.24 -4.53
C LYS A 98 14.27 -2.60 -3.40
N LEU A 99 13.03 -2.19 -3.68
CA LEU A 99 12.20 -1.44 -2.75
C LEU A 99 11.76 -2.27 -1.54
N CYS A 100 11.39 -3.54 -1.75
CA CYS A 100 11.01 -4.45 -0.69
C CYS A 100 12.24 -5.12 -0.04
N PRO A 101 12.15 -5.55 1.23
CA PRO A 101 13.21 -6.34 1.88
C PRO A 101 13.59 -7.60 1.08
N LYS A 102 14.81 -8.11 1.24
CA LYS A 102 15.24 -9.33 0.55
C LYS A 102 14.28 -10.51 0.84
N GLY A 103 13.97 -11.30 -0.18
CA GLY A 103 12.95 -12.36 -0.11
C GLY A 103 11.51 -11.85 -0.33
N TRP A 104 11.34 -10.56 -0.61
CA TRP A 104 10.06 -9.93 -0.90
C TRP A 104 10.18 -9.06 -2.16
N LYS A 105 9.06 -8.89 -2.87
CA LYS A 105 8.97 -8.05 -4.06
C LYS A 105 7.73 -7.16 -4.02
N VAL A 106 7.73 -6.10 -4.82
CA VAL A 106 6.49 -5.38 -5.15
C VAL A 106 5.63 -6.32 -6.01
N PRO A 107 4.33 -6.51 -5.72
CA PRO A 107 3.46 -7.40 -6.45
C PRO A 107 3.33 -6.95 -7.91
N ASP A 108 3.40 -7.89 -8.83
CA ASP A 108 3.02 -7.70 -10.23
C ASP A 108 1.52 -8.02 -10.44
N GLU A 109 1.06 -7.93 -11.68
CA GLU A 109 -0.34 -8.23 -12.00
C GLU A 109 -0.73 -9.69 -11.80
N GLU A 110 0.20 -10.64 -11.85
CA GLU A 110 -0.11 -12.05 -11.54
C GLU A 110 -0.40 -12.18 -10.04
N ASN A 111 0.41 -11.52 -9.20
CA ASN A 111 0.16 -11.48 -7.77
C ASN A 111 -1.19 -10.84 -7.44
N TRP A 112 -1.48 -9.67 -8.02
CA TRP A 112 -2.75 -8.99 -7.81
C TRP A 112 -3.95 -9.79 -8.31
N GLN A 113 -3.87 -10.35 -9.52
CA GLN A 113 -4.96 -11.14 -10.09
C GLN A 113 -5.27 -12.36 -9.22
N TRP A 114 -4.24 -13.08 -8.79
CA TRP A 114 -4.40 -14.22 -7.89
C TRP A 114 -5.07 -13.82 -6.56
N LEU A 115 -4.66 -12.68 -5.98
CA LEU A 115 -5.23 -12.17 -4.74
C LEU A 115 -6.72 -11.84 -4.91
N VAL A 116 -7.09 -11.18 -6.01
CA VAL A 116 -8.48 -10.83 -6.32
C VAL A 116 -9.35 -12.07 -6.53
N ASP A 117 -8.86 -13.04 -7.30
CA ASP A 117 -9.61 -14.27 -7.60
C ASP A 117 -9.81 -15.12 -6.35
N SER A 118 -8.77 -15.25 -5.52
CA SER A 118 -8.84 -15.93 -4.21
C SER A 118 -9.85 -15.29 -3.27
N LEU A 119 -10.16 -14.01 -3.48
CA LEU A 119 -11.15 -13.26 -2.72
C LEU A 119 -12.54 -13.21 -3.38
N LYS A 120 -12.78 -14.07 -4.38
CA LYS A 120 -14.04 -14.24 -5.12
C LYS A 120 -14.32 -13.14 -6.14
N GLY A 121 -13.27 -12.53 -6.70
CA GLY A 121 -13.35 -11.62 -7.84
C GLY A 121 -13.53 -10.14 -7.47
N GLU A 122 -13.36 -9.29 -8.47
CA GLU A 122 -13.19 -7.84 -8.29
C GLU A 122 -14.32 -7.15 -7.53
N ASN A 123 -15.58 -7.56 -7.72
CA ASN A 123 -16.76 -6.90 -7.14
C ASN A 123 -16.89 -7.05 -5.62
N VAL A 124 -16.17 -8.00 -5.02
CA VAL A 124 -16.25 -8.31 -3.58
C VAL A 124 -14.89 -8.29 -2.89
N ALA A 125 -13.80 -8.47 -3.63
CA ALA A 125 -12.46 -8.56 -3.07
C ALA A 125 -12.07 -7.29 -2.31
N GLY A 126 -12.42 -6.11 -2.82
CA GLY A 126 -12.11 -4.84 -2.16
C GLY A 126 -12.70 -4.71 -0.75
N GLY A 127 -13.94 -5.13 -0.56
CA GLY A 127 -14.59 -5.19 0.76
C GLY A 127 -13.87 -6.13 1.73
N LYS A 128 -13.36 -7.27 1.25
CA LYS A 128 -12.60 -8.20 2.09
C LYS A 128 -11.19 -7.72 2.42
N MET A 129 -10.63 -6.83 1.61
CA MET A 129 -9.30 -6.25 1.80
C MET A 129 -9.29 -5.04 2.73
N LYS A 130 -10.30 -4.16 2.64
CA LYS A 130 -10.38 -2.92 3.42
C LYS A 130 -10.42 -3.22 4.91
N HIS A 131 -9.67 -2.43 5.68
CA HIS A 131 -9.88 -2.33 7.13
C HIS A 131 -11.37 -2.12 7.44
N SER A 132 -11.90 -2.85 8.41
CA SER A 132 -13.28 -2.81 8.87
C SER A 132 -13.60 -1.49 9.59
N GLY A 133 -14.87 -1.06 9.59
CA GLY A 133 -15.27 0.15 10.31
C GLY A 133 -14.72 1.46 9.72
N ASN A 134 -14.79 2.53 10.53
CA ASN A 134 -14.75 3.91 10.05
C ASN A 134 -13.60 4.73 10.67
N LEU A 135 -12.68 4.08 11.38
CA LEU A 135 -11.55 4.76 12.03
C LEU A 135 -10.65 5.47 11.00
N TYR A 136 -10.40 4.79 9.87
CA TYR A 136 -9.51 5.28 8.82
C TYR A 136 -10.25 5.71 7.56
N TRP A 137 -11.23 4.91 7.12
CA TRP A 137 -12.03 5.19 5.92
C TRP A 137 -13.15 6.18 6.22
N THR A 138 -13.47 7.03 5.24
CA THR A 138 -14.67 7.88 5.27
C THR A 138 -15.92 7.02 5.47
N ALA A 139 -16.91 7.58 6.18
CA ALA A 139 -18.11 6.87 6.59
C ALA A 139 -18.90 6.24 5.42
N THR A 140 -19.57 5.14 5.77
CA THR A 140 -20.13 4.03 4.96
C THR A 140 -19.16 2.88 4.74
N ASN A 141 -17.91 3.12 4.33
CA ASN A 141 -16.90 2.09 4.03
C ASN A 141 -17.49 0.77 3.48
N THR A 142 -18.27 0.89 2.40
CA THR A 142 -19.17 -0.13 1.87
C THR A 142 -18.49 -1.49 1.72
N GLY A 143 -19.10 -2.52 2.32
CA GLY A 143 -18.67 -3.91 2.22
C GLY A 143 -17.35 -4.24 2.94
N ALA A 144 -16.77 -3.32 3.70
CA ALA A 144 -15.52 -3.55 4.41
C ALA A 144 -15.68 -4.56 5.55
N THR A 145 -14.96 -5.67 5.45
CA THR A 145 -14.97 -6.74 6.46
C THR A 145 -13.58 -7.08 6.97
N ASN A 146 -12.53 -6.68 6.25
CA ASN A 146 -11.15 -7.11 6.48
C ASN A 146 -10.98 -8.64 6.62
N SER A 147 -11.89 -9.45 6.09
CA SER A 147 -11.88 -10.91 6.27
C SER A 147 -10.68 -11.61 5.60
N SER A 148 -9.96 -10.91 4.72
CA SER A 148 -8.68 -11.39 4.17
C SER A 148 -7.48 -11.16 5.09
N GLY A 149 -7.58 -10.28 6.09
CA GLY A 149 -6.45 -9.81 6.88
C GLY A 149 -5.54 -8.81 6.15
N PHE A 150 -5.79 -8.49 4.88
CA PHE A 150 -4.99 -7.54 4.10
C PHE A 150 -4.93 -6.15 4.75
N ARG A 151 -5.98 -5.73 5.47
CA ARG A 151 -6.01 -4.48 6.26
C ARG A 151 -5.65 -3.24 5.42
N ALA A 152 -6.27 -3.10 4.26
CA ALA A 152 -6.05 -1.93 3.40
C ALA A 152 -6.52 -0.63 4.08
N LEU A 153 -5.64 0.39 4.03
CA LEU A 153 -5.88 1.72 4.58
C LEU A 153 -5.92 2.79 3.47
N PRO A 154 -6.72 3.85 3.63
CA PRO A 154 -6.93 4.88 2.62
C PRO A 154 -5.87 5.98 2.68
N GLY A 155 -4.64 5.64 2.30
CA GLY A 155 -3.50 6.57 2.32
C GLY A 155 -3.55 7.69 1.28
N GLY A 156 -4.56 7.71 0.40
CA GLY A 156 -4.62 8.63 -0.72
C GLY A 156 -3.44 8.45 -1.68
N TYR A 157 -3.07 9.53 -2.35
CA TYR A 157 -1.94 9.54 -3.29
C TYR A 157 -1.28 10.91 -3.40
N ARG A 158 -0.09 10.94 -4.00
CA ARG A 158 0.59 12.16 -4.45
C ARG A 158 0.42 12.30 -5.95
N ASN A 159 -0.12 13.44 -6.37
CA ASN A 159 -0.21 13.82 -7.77
C ASN A 159 1.12 14.39 -8.28
N ILE A 160 1.38 14.26 -9.58
CA ILE A 160 2.63 14.67 -10.26
C ILE A 160 3.04 16.11 -9.88
N ALA A 161 2.08 17.03 -9.85
CA ALA A 161 2.35 18.47 -9.75
C ALA A 161 2.32 19.08 -8.35
N SER A 162 2.09 18.29 -7.27
CA SER A 162 2.26 18.64 -5.83
C SER A 162 1.12 18.14 -4.94
N LYS A 163 -0.10 18.05 -5.46
CA LYS A 163 -1.28 17.88 -4.61
C LYS A 163 -1.37 16.47 -4.06
N TYR A 164 -1.49 16.37 -2.74
CA TYR A 164 -1.98 15.20 -2.05
C TYR A 164 -3.50 15.15 -2.12
N LYS A 165 -4.07 13.98 -2.40
CA LYS A 165 -5.51 13.84 -2.62
C LYS A 165 -6.05 12.54 -2.04
N ASN A 166 -7.36 12.55 -1.77
CA ASN A 166 -8.17 11.38 -1.47
C ASN A 166 -7.74 10.56 -0.24
N LEU A 167 -7.08 11.19 0.74
CA LEU A 167 -6.89 10.56 2.05
C LEU A 167 -8.25 10.21 2.64
N LYS A 168 -8.36 9.06 3.32
CA LYS A 168 -9.61 8.50 3.87
C LYS A 168 -10.63 7.99 2.86
N ASP A 169 -10.59 8.48 1.62
CA ASP A 169 -11.54 8.08 0.58
C ASP A 169 -11.01 6.93 -0.27
N TYR A 170 -9.71 6.91 -0.56
CA TYR A 170 -9.08 5.92 -1.42
C TYR A 170 -7.76 5.41 -0.84
N GLY A 171 -7.49 4.12 -1.10
CA GLY A 171 -6.15 3.55 -1.01
C GLY A 171 -5.67 3.17 -2.41
N PHE A 172 -4.41 3.49 -2.72
CA PHE A 172 -3.78 3.21 -4.01
C PHE A 172 -2.49 2.42 -3.79
N TRP A 173 -2.30 1.35 -4.55
CA TRP A 173 -1.11 0.51 -4.50
C TRP A 173 -0.54 0.29 -5.89
N TRP A 174 0.78 0.47 -6.02
CA TRP A 174 1.46 0.14 -7.26
C TRP A 174 1.48 -1.36 -7.54
N SER A 175 1.43 -1.69 -8.82
CA SER A 175 1.92 -2.95 -9.36
C SER A 175 3.33 -2.76 -9.92
N ALA A 176 4.16 -3.79 -9.85
CA ALA A 176 5.46 -3.83 -10.50
C ALA A 176 5.35 -3.96 -12.03
N SER A 177 4.16 -4.27 -12.56
CA SER A 177 3.95 -4.41 -14.00
C SER A 177 3.91 -3.05 -14.70
N ASN A 178 4.84 -2.88 -15.63
CA ASN A 178 4.89 -1.73 -16.53
C ASN A 178 3.70 -1.74 -17.52
N GLN A 179 3.34 -0.57 -18.04
CA GLN A 179 2.37 -0.41 -19.11
C GLN A 179 2.86 0.61 -20.14
N GLY A 180 3.47 0.12 -21.21
CA GLY A 180 4.12 0.97 -22.22
C GLY A 180 5.29 1.76 -21.64
N ASP A 181 5.68 2.85 -22.32
CA ASP A 181 6.95 3.51 -22.01
C ASP A 181 6.91 4.45 -20.80
N SER A 182 5.72 4.93 -20.42
CA SER A 182 5.58 6.02 -19.44
C SER A 182 4.50 5.78 -18.39
N SER A 183 3.90 4.59 -18.33
CA SER A 183 2.86 4.29 -17.36
C SER A 183 3.01 2.91 -16.73
N ALA A 184 2.36 2.69 -15.59
CA ALA A 184 2.36 1.40 -14.91
C ALA A 184 1.02 1.11 -14.25
N TRP A 185 0.75 -0.16 -13.99
CA TRP A 185 -0.49 -0.61 -13.38
C TRP A 185 -0.54 -0.26 -11.89
N TYR A 186 -1.74 0.04 -11.40
CA TYR A 186 -2.03 0.22 -9.99
C TYR A 186 -3.41 -0.36 -9.66
N HIS A 187 -3.59 -0.69 -8.39
CA HIS A 187 -4.86 -1.12 -7.83
C HIS A 187 -5.36 -0.11 -6.81
N CYS A 188 -6.66 0.13 -6.77
CA CYS A 188 -7.24 1.01 -5.76
C CYS A 188 -8.56 0.50 -5.19
N LEU A 189 -8.81 0.95 -3.95
CA LEU A 189 -10.01 0.68 -3.19
C LEU A 189 -10.66 2.02 -2.84
N TYR A 190 -11.99 2.07 -2.95
CA TYR A 190 -12.79 3.26 -2.68
C TYR A 190 -13.73 3.02 -1.50
N TYR A 191 -13.89 4.02 -0.62
CA TYR A 191 -14.73 3.87 0.58
C TYR A 191 -16.17 3.45 0.22
N TYR A 192 -16.75 3.97 -0.87
CA TYR A 192 -18.16 3.72 -1.22
C TYR A 192 -18.39 2.43 -2.02
N SER A 193 -17.35 1.62 -2.25
CA SER A 193 -17.45 0.41 -3.08
C SER A 193 -16.79 -0.80 -2.42
N ALA A 194 -17.39 -1.97 -2.58
CA ALA A 194 -16.76 -3.25 -2.22
C ALA A 194 -15.82 -3.77 -3.33
N LYS A 195 -15.77 -3.09 -4.47
CA LYS A 195 -14.93 -3.45 -5.61
C LYS A 195 -13.47 -3.04 -5.41
N ILE A 196 -12.55 -3.82 -5.97
CA ILE A 196 -11.19 -3.39 -6.29
C ILE A 196 -11.11 -2.96 -7.75
N TYR A 197 -10.44 -1.84 -8.00
CA TYR A 197 -10.27 -1.28 -9.34
C TYR A 197 -8.81 -1.41 -9.76
N LYS A 198 -8.61 -1.75 -11.03
CA LYS A 198 -7.31 -1.78 -11.71
C LYS A 198 -7.29 -0.71 -12.80
N ASN A 199 -6.20 0.06 -12.87
CA ASN A 199 -5.97 1.02 -13.94
C ASN A 199 -4.46 1.29 -14.08
N HIS A 200 -4.04 2.12 -15.03
CA HIS A 200 -2.64 2.50 -15.22
C HIS A 200 -2.48 4.02 -15.21
N THR A 201 -1.30 4.50 -14.81
CA THR A 201 -1.00 5.93 -14.81
C THR A 201 0.50 6.19 -14.92
N LYS A 202 0.87 7.46 -15.10
CA LYS A 202 2.25 7.90 -15.28
C LYS A 202 3.16 7.47 -14.13
N HIS A 203 4.42 7.15 -14.44
CA HIS A 203 5.42 6.72 -13.45
C HIS A 203 5.64 7.74 -12.31
N ASN A 204 5.44 9.03 -12.57
CA ASN A 204 5.57 10.11 -11.58
C ASN A 204 4.34 10.30 -10.67
N MET A 205 3.36 9.39 -10.67
CA MET A 205 2.36 9.37 -9.61
C MET A 205 2.96 8.78 -8.33
N GLY A 206 2.41 9.13 -7.15
CA GLY A 206 2.87 8.58 -5.87
C GLY A 206 1.81 7.72 -5.21
N PHE A 207 2.03 6.42 -5.12
CA PHE A 207 1.12 5.46 -4.47
C PHE A 207 1.83 4.65 -3.39
N SER A 208 1.05 4.03 -2.51
CA SER A 208 1.58 3.11 -1.51
C SER A 208 2.15 1.86 -2.19
N VAL A 209 3.01 1.15 -1.46
CA VAL A 209 3.53 -0.15 -1.86
C VAL A 209 3.25 -1.14 -0.74
N ARG A 210 2.86 -2.36 -1.11
CA ARG A 210 2.86 -3.53 -0.23
C ARG A 210 3.73 -4.58 -0.85
N CYS A 211 4.46 -5.32 -0.04
CA CYS A 211 5.33 -6.37 -0.53
C CYS A 211 4.65 -7.74 -0.42
N VAL A 212 4.95 -8.61 -1.39
CA VAL A 212 4.56 -10.02 -1.42
C VAL A 212 5.83 -10.87 -1.37
N LYS A 213 5.76 -12.00 -0.67
CA LYS A 213 6.90 -12.91 -0.51
C LYS A 213 7.26 -13.52 -1.87
N VAL A 214 8.56 -13.65 -2.15
CA VAL A 214 9.07 -14.42 -3.28
C VAL A 214 9.16 -15.88 -2.82
N ASP A 215 8.46 -16.77 -3.50
CA ASP A 215 8.55 -18.22 -3.28
C ASP A 215 9.79 -18.81 -3.97
#